data_AF-A7HDJ6-F1
#
_entry.id   AF-A7HDJ6-F1
#
_cell.length_a   1.000
_cell.length_b   1.000
_cell.length_c   1.000
_cell.angle_alpha   90.00
_cell.angle_beta   90.00
_cell.angle_gamma   90.00
#
_symmetry.space_group_name_H-M   'P 1'
#
loop_
_entity.id
_entity.type
_entity.pdbx_description
1 polymer ?
#
loop_
_entity_poly.entity_id
_entity_poly.type
_entity_poly.pdbx_seq_one_letter_code
_entity_poly.pdbx_strand_id
1 'polypeptide(L)'
;MSRGGSKIRAELPWLAVSLCGILAAHAFSHFVIHRGAILASIAATGTVPAWMWGALFAPELLACFIVGWRLSTWPQVVVYAAAAAVVRQACELGLHASGDPGHALEGPRDVLVATPVVALVYLLLIGLASSSGRQERQLDRA
;
A
#
# COMPACT_ATOMS: atom_id res chain seq x y z
N MET A 1 -4.83 27.53 23.27
CA MET A 1 -5.15 26.36 22.42
C MET A 1 -4.41 26.50 21.08
N SER A 2 -3.20 25.93 20.89
CA SER A 2 -2.60 25.85 19.53
C SER A 2 -1.51 24.79 19.31
N ARG A 3 -1.15 23.97 20.32
CA ARG A 3 -0.11 22.92 20.16
C ARG A 3 -0.51 21.79 19.20
N GLY A 4 -1.79 21.60 18.91
CA GLY A 4 -2.28 20.57 18.00
C GLY A 4 -2.02 20.87 16.51
N GLY A 5 -2.10 22.14 16.09
CA GLY A 5 -1.95 22.53 14.68
C GLY A 5 -0.52 22.39 14.14
N SER A 6 0.48 22.59 15.00
CA SER A 6 1.90 22.42 14.63
C SER A 6 2.26 20.96 14.33
N LYS A 7 1.72 20.01 15.10
CA LYS A 7 1.96 18.57 14.87
C LYS A 7 1.31 18.06 13.60
N ILE A 8 0.09 18.51 13.29
CA ILE A 8 -0.62 18.11 12.06
C ILE A 8 0.11 18.62 10.80
N ARG A 9 0.58 19.88 10.81
CA ARG A 9 1.36 20.44 9.69
C ARG A 9 2.69 19.73 9.47
N ALA A 10 3.32 19.25 10.54
CA ALA A 10 4.59 18.52 10.45
C ALA A 10 4.41 17.09 9.87
N GLU A 11 3.23 16.48 10.03
CA GLU A 11 2.95 15.13 9.48
C GLU A 11 2.47 15.15 8.04
N LEU A 12 1.91 16.28 7.57
CA LEU A 12 1.41 16.43 6.20
C LEU A 12 2.43 16.09 5.10
N PRO A 13 3.69 16.58 5.12
CA PRO A 13 4.68 16.24 4.10
C PRO A 13 5.03 14.76 4.11
N TRP A 14 5.04 14.12 5.29
CA TRP A 14 5.31 12.71 5.40
C TRP A 14 4.16 11.84 4.89
N LEU A 15 2.93 12.28 5.11
CA LEU A 15 1.76 11.65 4.50
C LEU A 15 1.86 11.73 2.98
N ALA A 16 2.19 12.90 2.43
CA ALA A 16 2.38 13.06 0.99
C ALA A 16 3.48 12.15 0.42
N VAL A 17 4.64 12.08 1.07
CA VAL A 17 5.73 11.16 0.68
C VAL A 17 5.27 9.70 0.71
N SER A 18 4.50 9.32 1.74
CA SER A 18 3.99 7.96 1.89
C SER A 18 3.00 7.60 0.78
N LEU A 19 2.08 8.50 0.45
CA LEU A 19 1.12 8.30 -0.64
C LEU A 19 1.84 8.24 -1.99
N CYS A 20 2.83 9.10 -2.24
CA CYS A 20 3.66 9.02 -3.45
C CYS A 20 4.44 7.69 -3.52
N GLY A 21 4.96 7.21 -2.38
CA GLY A 21 5.64 5.92 -2.30
C GLY A 21 4.71 4.74 -2.65
N ILE A 22 3.48 4.77 -2.13
CA ILE A 22 2.45 3.76 -2.45
C ILE A 22 2.08 3.82 -3.93
N LEU A 23 1.88 5.02 -4.49
CA LEU A 23 1.61 5.20 -5.92
C LEU A 23 2.75 4.66 -6.78
N ALA A 24 4.00 4.96 -6.43
CA ALA A 24 5.18 4.46 -7.14
C ALA A 24 5.29 2.93 -7.03
N ALA A 25 5.04 2.35 -5.85
CA ALA A 25 5.02 0.91 -5.63
C ALA A 25 3.92 0.22 -6.45
N HIS A 26 2.75 0.83 -6.51
CA HIS A 26 1.63 0.32 -7.30
C HIS A 26 1.92 0.40 -8.80
N ALA A 27 2.46 1.52 -9.29
CA ALA A 27 2.89 1.67 -10.68
C ALA A 27 3.99 0.66 -11.04
N PHE A 28 4.99 0.45 -10.17
CA PHE A 28 6.03 -0.55 -10.38
C PHE A 28 5.43 -1.96 -10.46
N SER A 29 4.52 -2.30 -9.55
CA SER A 29 3.85 -3.59 -9.52
C SER A 29 3.06 -3.83 -10.82
N HIS A 30 2.34 -2.82 -11.31
CA HIS A 30 1.57 -2.93 -12.55
C HIS A 30 2.44 -2.99 -13.81
N PHE A 31 3.34 -2.02 -14.00
CA PHE A 31 4.09 -1.90 -15.26
C PHE A 31 5.26 -2.88 -15.36
N VAL A 32 5.95 -3.15 -14.26
CA VAL A 32 7.15 -4.01 -14.27
C VAL A 32 6.77 -5.46 -14.02
N ILE A 33 5.97 -5.73 -12.98
CA ILE A 33 5.68 -7.11 -12.57
C ILE A 33 4.51 -7.66 -13.38
N HIS A 34 3.35 -7.01 -13.34
CA HIS A 34 2.17 -7.51 -14.01
C HIS A 34 2.34 -7.53 -15.54
N ARG A 35 2.63 -6.39 -16.15
CA ARG A 35 2.83 -6.31 -17.61
C ARG A 35 4.13 -6.96 -18.08
N GLY A 36 5.24 -6.72 -17.38
CA GLY A 36 6.56 -7.18 -17.83
C GLY A 36 6.82 -8.66 -17.58
N ALA A 37 6.34 -9.22 -16.47
CA ALA A 37 6.68 -10.57 -16.05
C ALA A 37 5.48 -11.52 -16.07
N ILE A 38 4.33 -11.15 -15.49
CA ILE A 38 3.16 -12.03 -15.38
C ILE A 38 2.53 -12.27 -16.75
N LEU A 39 2.22 -11.22 -17.52
CA LEU A 39 1.65 -11.38 -18.86
C LEU A 39 2.60 -12.14 -19.80
N ALA A 40 3.91 -11.88 -19.70
CA ALA A 40 4.92 -12.61 -20.45
C ALA A 40 4.95 -14.10 -20.06
N SER A 41 4.84 -14.42 -18.76
CA SER A 41 4.75 -15.81 -18.27
C SER A 41 3.50 -16.52 -18.78
N ILE A 42 2.34 -15.85 -18.77
CA ILE A 42 1.09 -16.40 -19.32
C ILE A 42 1.25 -16.69 -20.81
N ALA A 43 1.82 -15.75 -21.57
CA ALA A 43 2.04 -15.93 -23.00
C ALA A 43 3.00 -17.09 -23.31
N ALA A 44 4.03 -17.29 -22.49
CA ALA A 44 5.03 -18.34 -22.69
C ALA A 44 4.61 -19.72 -22.18
N THR A 45 3.90 -19.81 -21.06
CA THR A 45 3.68 -21.06 -20.31
C THR A 45 2.21 -21.35 -19.99
N GLY A 46 1.29 -20.44 -20.32
CA GLY A 46 -0.14 -20.56 -20.01
C GLY A 46 -0.49 -20.49 -18.52
N THR A 47 0.50 -20.32 -17.63
CA THR A 47 0.30 -20.28 -16.17
C THR A 47 1.17 -19.20 -15.53
N VAL A 48 0.80 -18.79 -14.32
CA VAL A 48 1.56 -17.84 -13.50
C VAL A 48 2.11 -18.56 -12.26
N PRO A 49 3.43 -18.62 -12.07
CA PRO A 49 4.03 -19.14 -10.84
C PRO A 49 3.52 -18.41 -9.59
N ALA A 50 3.23 -19.16 -8.52
CA ALA A 50 2.67 -18.60 -7.28
C ALA A 50 3.52 -17.48 -6.66
N TRP A 51 4.86 -17.56 -6.78
CA TRP A 51 5.75 -16.54 -6.24
C TRP A 51 5.64 -15.18 -6.97
N MET A 52 5.22 -15.15 -8.24
CA MET A 52 5.04 -13.90 -8.99
C MET A 52 3.85 -13.10 -8.47
N TRP A 53 2.81 -13.79 -8.00
CA TRP A 53 1.69 -13.15 -7.30
C TRP A 53 2.15 -12.51 -5.99
N GLY A 54 3.01 -13.18 -5.21
CA GLY A 54 3.61 -12.59 -4.02
C GLY A 54 4.48 -11.37 -4.34
N ALA A 55 5.28 -11.45 -5.41
CA ALA A 55 6.12 -10.35 -5.87
C ALA A 55 5.29 -9.12 -6.28
N LEU A 56 4.09 -9.31 -6.82
CA LEU A 56 3.19 -8.22 -7.21
C LEU A 56 2.80 -7.32 -6.03
N PHE A 57 2.64 -7.87 -4.82
CA PHE A 57 2.27 -7.08 -3.64
C PHE A 57 3.47 -6.57 -2.83
N ALA A 58 4.64 -7.18 -3.00
CA ALA A 58 5.82 -6.91 -2.19
C ALA A 58 6.26 -5.42 -2.17
N PRO A 59 6.30 -4.69 -3.31
CA PRO A 59 6.68 -3.27 -3.31
C PRO A 59 5.75 -2.42 -2.43
N GLU A 60 4.46 -2.68 -2.51
CA GLU A 60 3.45 -1.91 -1.79
C GLU A 60 3.47 -2.21 -0.28
N LEU A 61 3.61 -3.50 0.07
CA LEU A 61 3.78 -3.91 1.47
C LEU A 61 5.08 -3.33 2.05
N LEU A 62 6.18 -3.32 1.29
CA LEU A 62 7.44 -2.71 1.73
C LEU A 62 7.27 -1.20 1.98
N ALA A 63 6.60 -0.48 1.08
CA ALA A 63 6.31 0.94 1.27
C ALA A 63 5.48 1.18 2.53
N CYS A 64 4.43 0.40 2.75
CA CYS A 64 3.61 0.47 3.96
C CYS A 64 4.42 0.16 5.23
N PHE A 65 5.33 -0.80 5.17
CA PHE A 65 6.19 -1.17 6.28
C PHE A 65 7.15 -0.03 6.67
N ILE A 66 7.87 0.53 5.69
CA ILE A 66 8.81 1.65 5.91
C ILE A 66 8.10 2.83 6.57
N VAL A 67 6.92 3.17 6.06
CA VAL A 67 6.10 4.26 6.60
C VAL A 67 5.63 3.92 8.02
N GLY A 68 5.11 2.71 8.23
CA GLY A 68 4.64 2.23 9.52
C GLY A 68 5.71 2.28 10.61
N TRP A 69 6.95 1.93 10.29
CA TRP A 69 8.09 1.98 11.23
C TRP A 69 8.30 3.36 11.84
N ARG A 70 8.02 4.42 11.08
CA ARG A 70 8.15 5.81 11.54
C ARG A 70 7.05 6.21 12.51
N LEU A 71 5.85 5.63 12.39
CA LEU A 71 4.66 6.07 13.13
C LEU A 71 4.77 5.81 14.62
N SER A 72 4.34 6.79 15.42
CA SER A 72 4.52 6.78 16.88
C SER A 72 3.22 6.53 17.65
N THR A 73 2.07 6.61 16.97
CA THR A 73 0.75 6.51 17.62
C THR A 73 -0.23 5.69 16.79
N TRP A 74 -1.14 4.98 17.45
CA TRP A 74 -2.19 4.20 16.79
C TRP A 74 -3.14 5.03 15.91
N PRO A 75 -3.54 6.26 16.29
CA PRO A 75 -4.31 7.12 15.39
C PRO A 75 -3.60 7.40 14.06
N GLN A 76 -2.27 7.58 14.07
CA GLN A 76 -1.49 7.72 12.83
C GLN A 76 -1.55 6.44 12.00
N VAL A 77 -1.40 5.26 12.62
CA VAL A 77 -1.51 3.96 11.93
C VAL A 77 -2.85 3.84 11.20
N VAL A 78 -3.96 4.16 11.87
CA VAL A 78 -5.31 4.09 11.28
C VAL A 78 -5.44 5.05 10.10
N VAL A 79 -5.01 6.31 10.25
CA VAL A 79 -5.10 7.32 9.18
C VAL A 79 -4.26 6.91 7.96
N TYR A 80 -3.03 6.46 8.18
CA TYR A 80 -2.14 6.06 7.08
C TYR A 80 -2.63 4.78 6.39
N ALA A 81 -3.15 3.79 7.14
CA ALA A 81 -3.74 2.59 6.57
C ALA A 81 -4.98 2.89 5.73
N ALA A 82 -5.88 3.75 6.23
CA ALA A 82 -7.06 4.18 5.50
C ALA A 82 -6.69 4.94 4.22
N ALA A 83 -5.74 5.88 4.30
CA ALA A 83 -5.28 6.65 3.15
C ALA A 83 -4.61 5.74 2.09
N ALA A 84 -3.77 4.79 2.52
CA ALA A 84 -3.16 3.80 1.64
C ALA A 84 -4.21 2.95 0.92
N ALA A 85 -5.22 2.46 1.65
CA ALA A 85 -6.29 1.67 1.06
C ALA A 85 -7.10 2.48 0.03
N VAL A 86 -7.44 3.72 0.36
CA VAL A 86 -8.16 4.62 -0.58
C VAL A 86 -7.34 4.86 -1.84
N VAL A 87 -6.05 5.17 -1.71
CA VAL A 87 -5.18 5.39 -2.88
C VAL A 87 -5.09 4.15 -3.74
N ARG A 88 -4.87 2.98 -3.14
CA ARG A 88 -4.84 1.72 -3.88
C ARG A 88 -6.14 1.50 -4.65
N GLN A 89 -7.29 1.59 -3.98
CA GLN A 89 -8.59 1.35 -4.61
C GLN A 89 -8.88 2.39 -5.71
N ALA A 90 -8.46 3.65 -5.53
CA ALA A 90 -8.56 4.66 -6.57
C ALA A 90 -7.71 4.33 -7.80
N CYS A 91 -6.51 3.76 -7.61
CA CYS A 91 -5.68 3.29 -8.72
C CYS A 91 -6.34 2.11 -9.46
N GLU A 92 -6.82 1.10 -8.74
CA GLU A 92 -7.54 -0.05 -9.32
C GLU A 92 -8.74 0.43 -10.15
N LEU A 93 -9.58 1.30 -9.59
CA LEU A 93 -10.71 1.90 -10.31
C LEU A 93 -10.27 2.72 -11.54
N GLY A 94 -9.14 3.43 -11.43
CA GLY A 94 -8.55 4.16 -12.55
C GLY A 94 -8.08 3.24 -13.68
N LEU A 95 -7.47 2.10 -13.34
CA LEU A 95 -7.06 1.08 -14.30
C LEU A 95 -8.28 0.46 -15.01
N HIS A 96 -9.34 0.15 -14.27
CA HIS A 96 -10.62 -0.29 -14.86
C HIS A 96 -11.20 0.76 -15.82
N ALA A 97 -11.26 2.02 -15.40
CA ALA A 97 -11.80 3.11 -16.22
C ALA A 97 -11.00 3.32 -17.51
N SER A 98 -9.69 3.05 -17.47
CA SER A 98 -8.81 3.12 -18.65
C SER A 98 -8.94 1.94 -19.62
N GLY A 99 -9.69 0.89 -19.27
CA GLY A 99 -9.87 -0.30 -20.08
C GLY A 99 -8.62 -1.19 -20.17
N ASP A 100 -7.81 -1.22 -19.11
CA ASP A 100 -6.61 -2.08 -19.08
C ASP A 100 -7.04 -3.56 -19.18
N PRO A 101 -6.54 -4.33 -20.17
CA PRO A 101 -6.96 -5.71 -20.41
C PRO A 101 -6.65 -6.65 -19.23
N GLY A 102 -5.70 -6.31 -18.36
CA GLY A 102 -5.43 -7.07 -17.14
C GLY A 102 -6.55 -7.00 -16.10
N HIS A 103 -7.46 -6.04 -16.22
CA HIS A 103 -8.54 -5.76 -15.26
C HIS A 103 -9.93 -5.93 -15.90
N ALA A 104 -10.00 -6.56 -17.08
CA ALA A 104 -11.25 -6.78 -17.79
C ALA A 104 -12.16 -7.85 -17.16
N LEU A 105 -11.63 -8.66 -16.25
CA LEU A 105 -12.34 -9.79 -15.62
C LEU A 105 -12.95 -9.45 -14.25
N GLU A 106 -12.50 -8.38 -13.60
CA GLU A 106 -13.04 -7.91 -12.33
C GLU A 106 -13.93 -6.68 -12.57
N GLY A 107 -15.09 -6.61 -11.91
CA GLY A 107 -15.95 -5.44 -11.99
C GLY A 107 -15.54 -4.37 -10.97
N PRO A 108 -15.88 -3.08 -11.18
CA PRO A 108 -15.63 -2.03 -10.19
C PRO A 108 -16.32 -2.30 -8.83
N ARG A 109 -17.34 -3.16 -8.83
CA ARG A 109 -17.99 -3.64 -7.59
C ARG A 109 -17.09 -4.58 -6.79
N ASP A 110 -16.31 -5.42 -7.44
CA ASP A 110 -15.44 -6.41 -6.77
C ASP A 110 -14.29 -5.69 -6.05
N VAL A 111 -13.75 -4.65 -6.70
CA VAL A 111 -12.77 -3.70 -6.14
C VAL A 111 -13.30 -3.04 -4.86
N LEU A 112 -14.52 -2.51 -4.89
CA LEU A 112 -15.15 -1.89 -3.71
C LEU A 112 -15.39 -2.89 -2.57
N VAL A 113 -15.81 -4.12 -2.89
CA VAL A 113 -16.02 -5.19 -1.90
C VAL A 113 -14.70 -5.63 -1.26
N ALA A 114 -13.58 -5.58 -1.98
CA ALA A 114 -12.25 -5.91 -1.46
C ALA A 114 -11.66 -4.81 -0.55
N THR A 115 -12.19 -3.58 -0.61
CA THR A 115 -11.66 -2.41 0.13
C THR A 115 -11.48 -2.67 1.64
N PRO A 116 -12.45 -3.25 2.38
CA PRO A 116 -12.29 -3.51 3.82
C PRO A 116 -11.15 -4.50 4.11
N VAL A 117 -10.98 -5.51 3.26
CA VAL A 117 -9.93 -6.52 3.41
C VAL A 117 -8.56 -5.88 3.20
N VAL A 118 -8.41 -5.07 2.14
CA VAL A 118 -7.17 -4.32 1.87
C VAL A 118 -6.84 -3.37 3.02
N ALA A 119 -7.83 -2.64 3.53
CA ALA A 119 -7.64 -1.74 4.68
C ALA A 119 -7.19 -2.49 5.95
N LEU A 120 -7.75 -3.68 6.21
CA LEU A 120 -7.33 -4.53 7.33
C LEU A 120 -5.89 -5.02 7.17
N VAL A 121 -5.49 -5.44 5.96
CA VAL A 121 -4.10 -5.85 5.67
C VAL A 121 -3.14 -4.70 5.93
N TYR A 122 -3.46 -3.48 5.48
CA TYR A 122 -2.61 -2.30 5.75
C TYR A 122 -2.59 -1.92 7.21
N LEU A 123 -3.73 -1.99 7.91
CA LEU A 123 -3.79 -1.74 9.34
C LEU A 123 -2.87 -2.70 10.11
N LEU A 124 -2.93 -4.00 9.76
CA LEU A 124 -2.09 -5.02 10.37
C LEU A 124 -0.62 -4.76 10.09
N LEU A 125 -0.24 -4.55 8.84
CA LEU A 125 1.15 -4.40 8.43
C LEU A 125 1.78 -3.10 8.96
N ILE A 126 1.09 -1.97 8.81
CA ILE A 126 1.54 -0.67 9.34
C ILE A 126 1.55 -0.71 10.88
N GLY A 127 0.57 -1.39 11.49
CA GLY A 127 0.51 -1.60 12.94
C GLY A 127 1.70 -2.39 13.47
N LEU A 128 2.05 -3.51 12.82
CA LEU A 128 3.21 -4.35 13.13
C LEU A 128 4.53 -3.58 12.98
N ALA A 129 4.69 -2.83 11.88
CA ALA A 129 5.87 -2.01 11.66
C ALA A 129 5.98 -0.90 12.72
N SER A 130 4.86 -0.26 13.05
CA SER A 130 4.80 0.80 14.05
C SER A 130 5.08 0.28 15.46
N SER A 131 4.59 -0.92 15.83
CA SER A 131 4.95 -1.54 17.12
C SER A 131 6.43 -1.87 17.20
N SER A 132 7.00 -2.41 16.12
CA SER A 132 8.42 -2.78 16.05
C SER A 132 9.31 -1.53 16.19
N GLY A 133 9.02 -0.48 15.43
CA GLY A 133 9.77 0.78 15.50
C GLY A 133 9.59 1.54 16.83
N ARG A 134 8.51 1.30 17.59
CA ARG A 134 8.36 1.83 18.96
C ARG A 134 9.20 1.08 19.97
N GLN A 135 9.27 -0.25 19.88
CA GLN A 135 10.06 -1.09 20.78
C GLN A 135 11.55 -0.78 20.66
N GLU A 136 12.07 -0.67 19.43
CA GLU A 136 13.49 -0.37 19.20
C GLU A 136 13.87 1.00 19.81
N ARG A 137 13.06 2.04 19.59
CA ARG A 137 13.27 3.36 20.19
C ARG A 137 13.15 3.40 21.72
N GLN A 138 12.49 2.41 22.33
CA GLN A 138 12.45 2.26 23.78
C GLN A 138 13.74 1.62 24.29
N LEU A 139 14.28 0.64 23.56
CA LEU A 139 15.57 0.01 23.86
C LEU A 139 16.73 1.01 23.76
N ASP A 140 16.76 1.87 22.74
CA ASP A 140 17.79 2.91 22.58
C ASP A 140 17.80 3.97 23.70
N ARG A 141 16.74 4.04 24.50
CA ARG A 141 16.58 5.01 25.59
C ARG A 141 16.82 4.44 26.98
N ALA A 142 16.97 3.11 27.10
CA ALA A 142 17.18 2.40 28.35
C ALA A 142 18.69 2.25 28.63
#